data_AF-A0ABD6AXW8-F1
#
_entry.id   AF-A0ABD6AXW8-F1
#
_cell.length_a   1.000
_cell.length_b   1.000
_cell.length_c   1.000
_cell.angle_alpha   90.00
_cell.angle_beta   90.00
_cell.angle_gamma   90.00
#
_symmetry.space_group_name_H-M   'P 1'
#
loop_
_entity.id
_entity.type
_entity.pdbx_description
1 polymer ?
#
loop_
_entity_poly.entity_id
_entity_poly.type
_entity_poly.pdbx_seq_one_letter_code
_entity_poly.pdbx_strand_id
1 'polypeptide(L)'
;MDKRYSLAFVAQDAGELAARYDTSDLPVKAIGYSLSETTVYCLYTHTGASGTTADLETTEAEIAAALDEMHPADRTIAIRLLNIYEGVLDEEDEAGDGLEIYKELEMDNLPRALAQVDWSGTAAEIAGRLMSNLILKYALPNANHRCSISLLETYLEFCSREDALEFSMPHTHTPAFECHEWVNEYI
;
A
#
# COMPACT_ATOMS: atom_id res chain seq x y z
N MET A 1 18.06 -5.18 -4.11
CA MET A 1 17.31 -6.18 -4.89
C MET A 1 16.43 -5.41 -5.86
N ASP A 2 16.40 -5.78 -7.13
CA ASP A 2 15.54 -5.12 -8.11
C ASP A 2 14.08 -5.44 -7.76
N LYS A 3 13.25 -4.42 -7.47
CA LYS A 3 11.86 -4.58 -6.98
C LYS A 3 10.92 -5.16 -8.05
N ARG A 4 11.37 -5.27 -9.30
CA ARG A 4 10.60 -5.72 -10.47
C ARG A 4 10.52 -7.24 -10.64
N TYR A 5 11.12 -8.00 -9.72
CA TYR A 5 11.25 -9.45 -9.83
C TYR A 5 10.74 -10.14 -8.56
N SER A 6 9.71 -10.95 -8.71
CA SER A 6 9.13 -11.75 -7.62
C SER A 6 9.64 -13.19 -7.69
N LEU A 7 9.82 -13.82 -6.53
CA LEU A 7 10.27 -15.20 -6.47
C LEU A 7 9.19 -16.13 -7.04
N ALA A 8 9.51 -16.81 -8.13
CA ALA A 8 8.58 -17.68 -8.85
C ALA A 8 8.84 -19.17 -8.55
N PHE A 9 10.10 -19.53 -8.35
CA PHE A 9 10.48 -20.92 -8.14
C PHE A 9 11.80 -21.06 -7.36
N VAL A 10 11.92 -22.16 -6.62
CA VAL A 10 13.11 -22.51 -5.84
C VAL A 10 13.45 -23.98 -6.08
N ALA A 11 14.71 -24.27 -6.39
CA ALA A 11 15.23 -25.64 -6.56
C ALA A 11 16.60 -25.80 -5.91
N GLN A 12 16.95 -27.02 -5.54
CA GLN A 12 18.31 -27.38 -5.12
C GLN A 12 19.12 -27.98 -6.28
N ASP A 13 18.44 -28.42 -7.35
CA ASP A 13 19.07 -28.85 -8.59
C ASP A 13 19.09 -27.71 -9.62
N ALA A 14 20.27 -27.44 -10.17
CA ALA A 14 20.46 -26.46 -11.24
C ALA A 14 19.78 -26.89 -12.55
N GLY A 15 19.63 -28.21 -12.79
CA GLY A 15 18.96 -28.75 -13.96
C GLY A 15 17.47 -28.40 -14.00
N GLU A 16 16.78 -28.54 -12.86
CA GLU A 16 15.36 -28.15 -12.71
C GLU A 16 15.15 -26.64 -12.92
N LEU A 17 16.09 -25.82 -12.46
CA LEU A 17 16.02 -24.38 -12.66
C LEU A 17 16.28 -24.00 -14.13
N ALA A 18 17.28 -24.60 -14.78
CA ALA A 18 17.60 -24.34 -16.19
C ALA A 18 16.43 -24.68 -17.12
N ALA A 19 15.78 -25.83 -16.90
CA ALA A 19 14.61 -26.23 -17.68
C ALA A 19 13.48 -25.20 -17.62
N ARG A 20 13.29 -24.52 -16.49
CA ARG A 20 12.26 -23.48 -16.33
C ARG A 20 12.70 -22.09 -16.75
N TYR A 21 14.01 -21.82 -16.68
CA TYR A 21 14.59 -20.59 -17.19
C TYR A 21 14.41 -20.51 -18.71
N ASP A 22 14.70 -21.61 -19.42
CA ASP A 22 14.66 -21.67 -20.89
C ASP A 22 13.24 -21.72 -21.46
N THR A 23 12.24 -22.14 -20.68
CA THR A 23 10.83 -22.25 -21.11
C THR A 23 9.95 -21.08 -20.65
N SER A 24 10.51 -20.07 -19.99
CA SER A 24 9.73 -18.93 -19.49
C SER A 24 9.45 -17.92 -20.61
N ASP A 25 8.17 -17.59 -20.81
CA ASP A 25 7.75 -16.51 -21.72
C ASP A 25 7.93 -15.11 -21.11
N LEU A 26 8.24 -15.02 -19.81
CA LEU A 26 8.49 -13.78 -19.09
C LEU A 26 9.99 -13.56 -18.86
N PRO A 27 10.46 -12.28 -18.77
CA PRO A 27 11.80 -11.99 -18.31
C PRO A 27 12.07 -12.64 -16.94
N VAL A 28 13.07 -13.50 -16.89
CA VAL A 28 13.46 -14.26 -15.70
C VAL A 28 14.85 -13.89 -15.24
N LYS A 29 15.05 -13.95 -13.93
CA LYS A 29 16.35 -13.78 -13.28
C LYS A 29 16.60 -14.97 -12.37
N ALA A 30 17.74 -15.63 -12.53
CA ALA A 30 18.18 -16.70 -11.65
C ALA A 30 19.23 -16.20 -10.66
N ILE A 31 19.12 -16.58 -9.38
CA ILE A 31 20.12 -16.30 -8.35
C ILE A 31 20.37 -17.56 -7.52
N GLY A 32 21.62 -17.98 -7.39
CA GLY A 32 22.03 -19.05 -6.48
C GLY A 32 22.45 -18.49 -5.12
N TYR A 33 21.91 -19.06 -4.05
CA TYR A 33 22.30 -18.78 -2.67
C TYR A 33 23.03 -19.99 -2.10
N SER A 34 24.32 -19.81 -1.81
CA SER A 34 25.11 -20.82 -1.10
C SER A 34 24.75 -20.80 0.38
N LEU A 35 23.97 -21.78 0.82
CA LEU A 35 23.75 -22.07 2.24
C LEU A 35 24.79 -23.10 2.70
N SER A 36 25.02 -23.17 4.01
CA SER A 36 26.14 -23.92 4.62
C SER A 36 26.32 -25.35 4.10
N GLU A 37 25.24 -26.08 3.81
CA GLU A 37 25.30 -27.47 3.35
C GLU A 37 24.69 -27.70 1.95
N THR A 38 24.15 -26.67 1.29
CA THR A 38 23.46 -26.80 0.00
C THR A 38 23.34 -25.46 -0.71
N THR A 39 23.41 -25.48 -2.05
CA THR A 39 23.04 -24.32 -2.86
C THR A 39 21.56 -24.37 -3.19
N VAL A 40 20.87 -23.27 -2.92
CA VAL A 40 19.47 -23.08 -3.31
C VAL A 40 19.42 -22.09 -4.47
N TYR A 41 18.84 -22.52 -5.58
CA TYR A 41 18.65 -21.71 -6.77
C TYR A 41 17.23 -21.13 -6.78
N CYS A 42 17.14 -19.82 -6.88
CA CYS A 42 15.89 -19.08 -6.94
C CYS A 42 15.70 -18.51 -8.34
N LEU A 43 14.56 -18.81 -8.96
CA LEU A 43 14.10 -18.19 -10.19
C LEU A 43 13.11 -17.09 -9.83
N TYR A 44 13.37 -15.89 -10.30
CA TYR A 44 12.48 -14.75 -10.18
C TYR A 44 11.89 -14.43 -11.54
N THR A 45 10.58 -14.20 -11.60
CA THR A 45 9.90 -13.72 -12.80
C THR A 45 9.53 -12.26 -12.62
N HIS A 46 9.58 -11.51 -13.72
CA HIS A 46 8.93 -10.21 -13.79
C HIS A 46 7.42 -10.42 -13.64
N THR A 47 6.82 -9.93 -12.55
CA THR A 47 5.38 -10.17 -12.25
C THR A 47 4.52 -8.91 -12.36
N GLY A 48 5.11 -7.75 -12.65
CA GLY A 48 4.35 -6.55 -12.99
C GLY A 48 4.16 -6.45 -14.49
N ALA A 49 2.93 -6.24 -14.95
CA ALA A 49 2.77 -5.30 -16.05
C ALA A 49 3.36 -3.99 -15.54
N SER A 50 4.46 -3.54 -16.13
CA SER A 50 4.98 -2.21 -15.82
C SER A 50 4.00 -1.22 -16.41
N GLY A 51 3.01 -0.87 -15.60
CA GLY A 51 1.97 0.09 -15.93
C GLY A 51 2.24 1.41 -15.24
N THR A 52 2.18 2.50 -16.00
CA THR A 52 1.97 3.86 -15.51
C THR A 52 0.48 4.07 -15.19
N THR A 53 0.09 5.22 -14.66
CA THR A 53 -1.32 5.65 -14.52
C THR A 53 -2.15 5.48 -15.79
N ALA A 54 -1.52 5.54 -16.97
CA ALA A 54 -2.15 5.29 -18.26
C ALA A 54 -2.57 3.82 -18.50
N ASP A 55 -2.12 2.89 -17.66
CA ASP A 55 -2.37 1.45 -17.75
C ASP A 55 -3.43 0.97 -16.75
N LEU A 56 -4.17 1.89 -16.11
CA LEU A 56 -5.40 1.54 -15.41
C LEU A 56 -6.39 0.91 -16.41
N GLU A 57 -6.60 -0.40 -16.33
CA GLU A 57 -7.60 -1.09 -17.15
C GLU A 57 -9.04 -0.65 -16.78
N THR A 58 -9.21 -0.05 -15.59
CA THR A 58 -10.49 0.51 -15.13
C THR A 58 -10.75 1.88 -15.76
N THR A 59 -11.81 1.99 -16.54
CA THR A 59 -12.23 3.24 -17.19
C THR A 59 -12.92 4.21 -16.21
N GLU A 60 -12.87 5.51 -16.51
CA GLU A 60 -13.62 6.53 -15.73
C GLU A 60 -15.11 6.20 -15.60
N ALA A 61 -15.70 5.58 -16.63
CA ALA A 61 -17.10 5.17 -16.63
C ALA A 61 -17.38 4.04 -15.63
N GLU A 62 -16.47 3.08 -15.48
CA GLU A 62 -16.57 2.00 -14.50
C GLU A 62 -16.40 2.51 -13.08
N ILE A 63 -15.47 3.46 -12.86
CA ILE A 63 -15.31 4.14 -11.56
C ILE A 63 -16.59 4.90 -11.21
N ALA A 64 -17.14 5.67 -12.14
CA ALA A 64 -18.38 6.42 -11.93
C ALA A 64 -19.55 5.49 -11.60
N ALA A 65 -19.72 4.40 -12.35
CA ALA A 65 -20.76 3.41 -12.08
C ALA A 65 -20.60 2.76 -10.70
N ALA A 66 -19.38 2.36 -10.33
CA ALA A 66 -19.11 1.78 -9.03
C ALA A 66 -19.41 2.78 -7.90
N LEU A 67 -19.06 4.06 -8.05
CA LEU A 67 -19.38 5.11 -7.09
C LEU A 67 -20.89 5.35 -6.98
N ASP A 68 -21.63 5.33 -8.08
CA ASP A 68 -23.08 5.55 -8.10
C ASP A 68 -23.86 4.43 -7.39
N GLU A 69 -23.32 3.21 -7.37
CA GLU A 69 -23.91 2.08 -6.64
C GLU A 69 -23.63 2.14 -5.12
N MET A 70 -22.65 2.94 -4.67
CA MET A 70 -22.32 3.05 -3.24
C MET A 70 -23.36 3.85 -2.46
N HIS A 71 -23.51 3.49 -1.17
CA HIS A 71 -24.26 4.32 -0.22
C HIS A 71 -23.64 5.73 -0.19
N PRO A 72 -24.43 6.82 -0.07
CA PRO A 72 -23.90 8.19 -0.18
C PRO A 72 -22.75 8.52 0.76
N ALA A 73 -22.77 8.00 1.99
CA ALA A 73 -21.69 8.20 2.96
C ALA A 73 -20.39 7.49 2.54
N ASP A 74 -20.50 6.26 2.04
CA ASP A 74 -19.36 5.46 1.59
C ASP A 74 -18.75 6.07 0.33
N ARG A 75 -19.60 6.56 -0.58
CA ARG A 75 -19.20 7.29 -1.78
C ARG A 75 -18.35 8.51 -1.46
N THR A 76 -18.72 9.29 -0.44
CA THR A 76 -17.92 10.46 -0.03
C THR A 76 -16.51 10.06 0.41
N ILE A 77 -16.40 8.98 1.18
CA ILE A 77 -15.10 8.46 1.63
C ILE A 77 -14.29 7.91 0.45
N ALA A 78 -14.94 7.18 -0.45
CA ALA A 78 -14.34 6.64 -1.66
C ALA A 78 -13.77 7.75 -2.57
N ILE A 79 -14.56 8.80 -2.84
CA ILE A 79 -14.09 9.97 -3.62
C ILE A 79 -12.88 10.62 -2.94
N ARG A 80 -12.92 10.79 -1.62
CA ARG A 80 -11.78 11.40 -0.91
C ARG A 80 -10.53 10.54 -1.02
N LEU A 81 -10.66 9.22 -0.92
CA LEU A 81 -9.55 8.30 -1.09
C LEU A 81 -8.98 8.34 -2.52
N LEU A 82 -9.84 8.39 -3.54
CA LEU A 82 -9.41 8.50 -4.95
C LEU A 82 -8.68 9.83 -5.21
N ASN A 83 -9.17 10.95 -4.69
CA ASN A 83 -8.48 12.23 -4.83
C ASN A 83 -7.10 12.23 -4.13
N ILE A 84 -6.99 11.57 -2.97
CA ILE A 84 -5.69 11.37 -2.31
C ILE A 84 -4.78 10.52 -3.18
N TYR A 85 -5.32 9.47 -3.80
CA TYR A 85 -4.58 8.59 -4.68
C TYR A 85 -4.04 9.33 -5.91
N GLU A 86 -4.86 10.14 -6.58
CA GLU A 86 -4.43 11.02 -7.68
C GLU A 86 -3.30 11.94 -7.25
N GLY A 87 -3.41 12.59 -6.08
CA GLY A 87 -2.32 13.44 -5.57
C GLY A 87 -1.01 12.69 -5.33
N VAL A 88 -1.07 11.45 -4.84
CA VAL A 88 0.11 10.61 -4.65
C VAL A 88 0.74 10.19 -5.99
N LEU A 89 -0.07 9.98 -7.02
CA LEU A 89 0.42 9.68 -8.37
C LEU A 89 1.13 10.90 -8.98
N ASP A 90 0.52 12.08 -8.87
CA ASP A 90 1.10 13.34 -9.35
C ASP A 90 2.46 13.62 -8.68
N GLU A 91 2.56 13.46 -7.36
CA GLU A 91 3.81 13.67 -6.60
C GLU A 91 4.95 12.75 -7.08
N GLU A 92 4.66 11.48 -7.37
CA GLU A 92 5.66 10.49 -7.79
C GLU A 92 6.05 10.67 -9.26
N ASP A 93 5.11 11.12 -10.10
CA ASP A 93 5.39 11.52 -11.48
C ASP A 93 6.28 12.78 -11.52
N GLU A 94 6.03 13.77 -10.66
CA GLU A 94 6.88 14.96 -10.49
C GLU A 94 8.29 14.60 -9.99
N ALA A 95 8.42 13.59 -9.12
CA ALA A 95 9.70 13.07 -8.65
C ALA A 95 10.49 12.30 -9.72
N GLY A 96 9.83 11.94 -10.84
CA GLY A 96 10.42 11.18 -11.94
C GLY A 96 10.58 9.69 -11.67
N ASP A 97 10.03 9.20 -10.56
CA ASP A 97 10.06 7.78 -10.20
C ASP A 97 8.85 7.04 -10.78
N GLY A 98 7.68 7.69 -10.84
CA GLY A 98 6.42 7.13 -11.33
C GLY A 98 5.94 5.95 -10.47
N LEU A 99 4.64 5.87 -10.21
CA LEU A 99 4.08 4.77 -9.43
C LEU A 99 3.70 3.59 -10.33
N GLU A 100 4.41 2.48 -10.17
CA GLU A 100 4.09 1.24 -10.88
C GLU A 100 2.73 0.67 -10.43
N ILE A 101 1.83 0.49 -11.39
CA ILE A 101 0.53 -0.13 -11.20
C ILE A 101 0.69 -1.64 -11.35
N TYR A 102 0.59 -2.37 -10.23
CA TYR A 102 0.77 -3.83 -10.22
C TYR A 102 -0.55 -4.60 -10.14
N LYS A 103 -1.70 -3.92 -10.07
CA LYS A 103 -3.04 -4.52 -10.09
C LYS A 103 -4.13 -3.50 -10.44
N GLU A 104 -5.32 -3.99 -10.77
CA GLU A 104 -6.49 -3.16 -11.03
C GLU A 104 -7.08 -2.50 -9.76
N LEU A 105 -7.87 -1.45 -9.98
CA LEU A 105 -8.64 -0.77 -8.95
C LEU A 105 -9.86 -1.64 -8.56
N GLU A 106 -9.91 -2.08 -7.30
CA GLU A 106 -10.97 -2.97 -6.82
C GLU A 106 -12.02 -2.18 -6.04
N MET A 107 -12.85 -1.40 -6.75
CA MET A 107 -13.83 -0.49 -6.14
C MET A 107 -14.84 -1.20 -5.22
N ASP A 108 -15.18 -2.46 -5.51
CA ASP A 108 -16.04 -3.31 -4.68
C ASP A 108 -15.47 -3.57 -3.27
N ASN A 109 -14.15 -3.44 -3.10
CA ASN A 109 -13.51 -3.63 -1.81
C ASN A 109 -13.68 -2.42 -0.89
N LEU A 110 -14.01 -1.23 -1.42
CA LEU A 110 -14.24 -0.03 -0.61
C LEU A 110 -15.48 -0.14 0.27
N PRO A 111 -16.69 -0.43 -0.22
CA PRO A 111 -17.86 -0.62 0.64
C PRO A 111 -17.65 -1.75 1.66
N ARG A 112 -16.92 -2.80 1.29
CA ARG A 112 -16.58 -3.91 2.18
C ARG A 112 -15.62 -3.49 3.31
N ALA A 113 -14.70 -2.57 3.04
CA ALA A 113 -13.81 -2.01 4.06
C ALA A 113 -14.59 -1.13 5.04
N LEU A 114 -15.51 -0.30 4.52
CA LEU A 114 -16.30 0.65 5.30
C LEU A 114 -17.39 -0.02 6.13
N ALA A 115 -17.99 -1.11 5.64
CA ALA A 115 -18.98 -1.89 6.38
C ALA A 115 -18.43 -2.54 7.66
N GLN A 116 -17.10 -2.65 7.78
CA GLN A 116 -16.42 -3.18 8.97
C GLN A 116 -16.01 -2.08 9.97
N VAL A 117 -16.36 -0.82 9.68
CA VAL A 117 -16.16 0.30 10.59
C VAL A 117 -17.44 0.48 11.41
N ASP A 118 -17.33 0.32 12.72
CA ASP A 118 -18.37 0.74 13.64
C ASP A 118 -18.14 2.21 14.01
N TRP A 119 -19.04 3.06 13.49
CA TRP A 119 -19.02 4.52 13.56
C TRP A 119 -19.50 5.09 14.90
N SER A 120 -19.84 4.24 15.87
CA SER A 120 -20.26 4.68 17.21
C SER A 120 -19.10 4.85 18.21
N GLY A 121 -17.89 4.45 17.81
CA GLY A 121 -16.68 4.58 18.62
C GLY A 121 -16.11 5.99 18.70
N THR A 122 -14.99 6.13 19.40
CA THR A 122 -14.21 7.38 19.43
C THR A 122 -13.59 7.66 18.06
N ALA A 123 -13.24 8.92 17.79
CA ALA A 123 -12.57 9.31 16.56
C ALA A 123 -11.28 8.49 16.34
N ALA A 124 -10.48 8.27 17.39
CA ALA A 124 -9.26 7.44 17.28
C ALA A 124 -9.57 5.97 16.90
N GLU A 125 -10.61 5.37 17.49
CA GLU A 125 -11.02 4.00 17.16
C GLU A 125 -11.56 3.87 15.74
N ILE A 126 -12.39 4.83 15.31
CA ILE A 126 -12.93 4.88 13.95
C ILE A 126 -11.78 5.04 12.95
N ALA A 127 -10.87 5.97 13.21
CA ALA A 127 -9.72 6.25 12.35
C ALA A 127 -8.83 5.00 12.23
N GLY A 128 -8.49 4.36 13.35
CA GLY A 128 -7.70 3.12 13.35
C GLY A 128 -8.36 1.98 12.58
N ARG A 129 -9.68 1.79 12.74
CA ARG A 129 -10.45 0.78 11.99
C ARG A 129 -10.51 1.10 10.50
N LEU A 130 -10.75 2.37 10.14
CA LEU A 130 -10.80 2.84 8.76
C LEU A 130 -9.47 2.54 8.04
N MET A 131 -8.35 2.95 8.64
CA MET A 131 -7.01 2.71 8.10
C MET A 131 -6.72 1.21 7.98
N SER A 132 -6.95 0.44 9.04
CA SER A 132 -6.71 -1.01 9.04
C SER A 132 -7.53 -1.73 7.96
N ASN A 133 -8.82 -1.41 7.85
CA ASN A 133 -9.70 -2.05 6.89
C ASN A 133 -9.33 -1.68 5.45
N LEU A 134 -8.99 -0.42 5.17
CA LEU A 134 -8.57 0.00 3.83
C LEU A 134 -7.23 -0.63 3.42
N ILE A 135 -6.27 -0.70 4.35
CA ILE A 135 -5.01 -1.41 4.12
C ILE A 135 -5.26 -2.89 3.86
N LEU A 136 -6.10 -3.57 4.64
CA LEU A 136 -6.35 -5.01 4.48
C LEU A 136 -7.14 -5.36 3.22
N LYS A 137 -8.07 -4.48 2.82
CA LYS A 137 -8.92 -4.70 1.65
C LYS A 137 -8.24 -4.32 0.34
N TYR A 138 -7.12 -3.58 0.39
CA TYR A 138 -6.30 -3.21 -0.76
C TYR A 138 -7.19 -2.75 -1.93
N ALA A 139 -7.97 -1.69 -1.79
CA ALA A 139 -8.83 -1.26 -2.91
C ALA A 139 -8.04 -0.63 -4.06
N LEU A 140 -6.90 0.01 -3.76
CA LEU A 140 -6.11 0.76 -4.74
C LEU A 140 -5.06 -0.13 -5.42
N PRO A 141 -4.66 0.18 -6.66
CA PRO A 141 -3.57 -0.49 -7.37
C PRO A 141 -2.25 -0.54 -6.60
N ASN A 142 -1.88 0.59 -6.00
CA ASN A 142 -0.69 0.75 -5.19
C ASN A 142 -0.96 1.82 -4.12
N ALA A 143 0.06 2.24 -3.38
CA ALA A 143 -0.03 3.31 -2.38
C ALA A 143 -1.11 3.16 -1.27
N ASN A 144 -1.77 2.00 -1.12
CA ASN A 144 -2.84 1.76 -0.14
C ASN A 144 -2.49 2.25 1.28
N HIS A 145 -1.26 2.02 1.74
CA HIS A 145 -0.79 2.48 3.05
C HIS A 145 -0.76 4.00 3.14
N ARG A 146 -0.12 4.67 2.17
CA ARG A 146 0.00 6.13 2.11
C ARG A 146 -1.38 6.78 2.04
N CYS A 147 -2.24 6.30 1.14
CA CYS A 147 -3.57 6.87 0.98
C CYS A 147 -4.47 6.62 2.21
N SER A 148 -4.35 5.46 2.86
CA SER A 148 -5.08 5.18 4.10
C SER A 148 -4.62 6.07 5.26
N ILE A 149 -3.31 6.37 5.35
CA ILE A 149 -2.75 7.30 6.34
C ILE A 149 -3.22 8.73 6.07
N SER A 150 -3.17 9.22 4.83
CA SER A 150 -3.64 10.58 4.52
C SER A 150 -5.16 10.75 4.74
N LEU A 151 -5.93 9.68 4.52
CA LEU A 151 -7.37 9.67 4.84
C LEU A 151 -7.61 9.69 6.35
N LEU A 152 -6.82 8.92 7.11
CA LEU A 152 -6.81 8.93 8.58
C LEU A 152 -6.52 10.35 9.11
N GLU A 153 -5.46 10.98 8.61
CA GLU A 153 -5.06 12.35 8.97
C GLU A 153 -6.20 13.33 8.68
N THR A 154 -6.75 13.30 7.46
CA THR A 154 -7.91 14.14 7.09
C THR A 154 -9.09 13.95 8.05
N TYR A 155 -9.40 12.71 8.42
CA TYR A 155 -10.52 12.39 9.29
C TYR A 155 -10.30 12.90 10.73
N LEU A 156 -9.10 12.71 11.28
CA LEU A 156 -8.76 13.20 12.62
C LEU A 156 -8.68 14.74 12.66
N GLU A 157 -8.14 15.38 11.63
CA GLU A 157 -8.17 16.83 11.46
C GLU A 157 -9.61 17.35 11.42
N PHE A 158 -10.51 16.67 10.71
CA PHE A 158 -11.92 17.03 10.71
C PHE A 158 -12.54 16.92 12.11
N CYS A 159 -12.35 15.79 12.80
CA CYS A 159 -12.90 15.56 14.13
C CYS A 159 -12.34 16.52 15.19
N SER A 160 -11.07 16.90 15.09
CA SER A 160 -10.43 17.84 16.02
C SER A 160 -10.88 19.29 15.83
N ARG A 161 -11.31 19.67 14.63
CA ARG A 161 -11.90 20.99 14.37
C ARG A 161 -13.30 21.14 14.96
N GLU A 162 -13.97 20.03 15.25
CA GLU A 162 -15.32 19.98 15.83
C GLU A 162 -15.33 19.59 17.32
N ASP A 163 -14.26 19.86 18.07
CA ASP A 163 -14.11 19.56 19.52
C ASP A 163 -14.14 18.06 19.92
N ALA A 164 -14.14 17.12 18.97
CA ALA A 164 -14.26 15.68 19.25
C ALA A 164 -12.92 14.98 19.59
N LEU A 165 -11.79 15.66 19.49
CA LEU A 165 -10.46 15.12 19.80
C LEU A 165 -9.70 16.07 20.74
N GLU A 166 -9.52 15.66 22.00
CA GLU A 166 -8.43 16.17 22.83
C GLU A 166 -7.12 15.50 22.37
N PHE A 167 -6.61 15.92 21.21
CA PHE A 167 -5.34 15.43 20.69
C PHE A 167 -4.20 16.35 21.12
N SER A 168 -3.31 15.83 21.97
CA SER A 168 -2.04 16.45 22.30
C SER A 168 -0.92 15.60 21.71
N MET A 169 -0.18 16.16 20.74
CA MET A 169 1.07 15.55 20.30
C MET A 169 2.02 15.50 21.50
N PRO A 170 2.64 14.34 21.83
CA PRO A 170 3.75 14.36 22.77
C PRO A 170 4.82 15.32 22.23
N HIS A 171 5.32 16.22 23.07
CA HIS A 171 6.39 17.12 22.69
C HIS A 171 7.62 16.28 22.28
N THR A 172 7.84 16.11 20.97
CA THR A 172 9.03 15.41 20.43
C THR A 172 10.30 16.26 20.53
N HIS A 173 10.18 17.49 21.00
CA HIS A 173 11.29 18.35 21.38
C HIS A 173 11.39 18.37 22.91
N THR A 174 12.13 17.42 23.50
CA THR A 174 12.76 17.71 24.79
C THR A 174 13.87 18.74 24.51
N PRO A 175 13.89 19.92 25.16
CA PRO A 175 14.91 20.95 24.94
C PRO A 175 16.33 20.51 25.36
N ALA A 176 16.46 19.34 26.00
CA ALA A 176 17.71 18.74 26.36
C ALA A 176 17.80 17.36 25.70
N PHE A 177 19.00 17.01 25.25
CA PHE A 177 19.41 15.76 24.61
C PHE A 177 19.27 14.52 25.55
N GLU A 178 18.12 14.33 26.19
CA GLU A 178 17.84 13.24 27.15
C GLU A 178 17.79 11.86 26.48
N CYS A 179 17.62 11.81 25.15
CA CYS A 179 17.73 10.55 24.40
C CYS A 179 19.12 9.91 24.50
N HIS A 180 20.17 10.70 24.80
CA HIS A 180 21.53 10.18 24.95
C HIS A 180 21.70 9.36 26.24
N GLU A 181 21.04 9.74 27.35
CA GLU A 181 21.10 8.98 28.60
C GLU A 181 20.41 7.63 28.48
N TRP A 182 19.26 7.59 27.80
CA TRP A 182 18.55 6.34 27.54
C TRP A 182 19.34 5.39 26.63
N VAL A 183 19.98 5.91 25.58
CA VAL A 183 20.79 5.08 24.65
C VAL A 183 22.05 4.53 25.32
N ASN A 184 22.71 5.30 26.18
CA ASN A 184 23.93 4.88 26.89
C ASN A 184 23.72 3.73 27.89
N GLU A 185 22.48 3.41 28.27
CA GLU A 185 22.20 2.25 29.12
C GLU A 185 22.28 0.92 28.33
N TYR A 186 22.20 0.99 27.00
CA TYR A 186 22.14 -0.18 26.10
C TYR A 186 23.35 -0.30 25.17
N ILE A 187 24.38 0.54 25.34
CA ILE A 187 25.71 0.42 24.71
C ILE A 187 26.74 0.17 25.81
#